data_AF-A0AAU9S4L0-F1
#
_entry.id   AF-A0AAU9S4L0-F1
#
_cell.length_a   1.000
_cell.length_b   1.000
_cell.length_c   1.000
_cell.angle_alpha   90.00
_cell.angle_beta   90.00
_cell.angle_gamma   90.00
#
_symmetry.space_group_name_H-M   'P 1'
#
loop_
_entity.id
_entity.type
_entity.pdbx_description
1 polymer ?
#
loop_
_entity_poly.entity_id
_entity_poly.type
_entity_poly.pdbx_seq_one_letter_code
_entity_poly.pdbx_strand_id
1 'polypeptide(L)'
;IHGHISKLNKLWSNLQSALSPSDFSSALVIFLGDYCDRGPETQQVIDLLIKLPEEHPDQTHVFLAGNHDFAFAGFLGLLPPPLDGSEFKDTWDEFERNEEREGWYNGEGFEDMHVQGRRWAGTIRVQFDSAIGVVYNGSIYDAGSTFESYGVPHGSPDLIKAVPKSHKKFFEEMVWVHEEEDVCVETEEGLKQCKLIAVHAGLERRTSVNEQLELLRARDTSIPKIQPLSGRRNVWDIPQELDDKQTVIVSGHHGKLHIDGLRLIVDESGGYPDIPLAAIILPSKKIIRDTDPRGPQVHYLLNGARTTNDIHGYISKLDNLWSNLQSAVNPSDFSSALVIFLGDYCDRGPETRKVIDFLISLPEKHPDQTHVFLAGNHDFAFAGFLGLLPSPSDGSDLKDTWNEFKDSEEREGWYRGEGFEDMHLQGRRWAGKIKAQFNSVKGMAYKGSIYDAGSTFESYGVPHGSSDLMKAVPESHKKFLSNMVWVHEEDDVCIETEEGLKHCKLIAVHAGLEKGNSVDEQLKLLRAKDTSISKVPYLSGRKNVWDIPQELDDKQTLVVSGHHGKLHIDGLRLIIDEGGGYPEKPVAAIVLPSQKIIRDTDHVCS
;
A
#
# COMPACT_ATOMS: atom_id res chain seq x y z
N ILE A 1 -4.44 -2.12 -17.30
CA ILE A 1 -3.52 -1.46 -16.32
C ILE A 1 -3.53 0.05 -16.52
N HIS A 2 -3.44 0.53 -17.76
CA HIS A 2 -3.72 1.92 -18.15
C HIS A 2 -2.97 2.96 -17.31
N GLY A 3 -1.65 2.86 -17.20
CA GLY A 3 -0.81 3.87 -16.54
C GLY A 3 -1.06 4.05 -15.03
N HIS A 4 -1.77 3.15 -14.36
CA HIS A 4 -1.99 3.21 -12.91
C HIS A 4 -0.98 2.35 -12.14
N ILE A 5 0.26 2.82 -12.00
CA ILE A 5 1.33 2.06 -11.31
C ILE A 5 0.96 1.70 -9.86
N SER A 6 0.27 2.60 -9.14
CA SER A 6 -0.17 2.33 -7.77
C SER A 6 -1.13 1.13 -7.68
N LYS A 7 -2.02 0.96 -8.66
CA LYS A 7 -2.92 -0.21 -8.74
C LYS A 7 -2.13 -1.46 -9.08
N LEU A 8 -1.20 -1.38 -10.03
CA LEU A 8 -0.36 -2.51 -10.43
C LEU A 8 0.50 -3.02 -9.26
N ASN A 9 1.19 -2.12 -8.56
CA ASN A 9 2.00 -2.47 -7.38
C ASN A 9 1.17 -3.17 -6.29
N LYS A 10 0.00 -2.62 -5.97
CA LYS A 10 -0.90 -3.20 -4.97
C LYS A 10 -1.43 -4.56 -5.41
N LEU A 11 -1.85 -4.69 -6.66
CA LEU A 11 -2.32 -5.98 -7.19
C LEU A 11 -1.20 -7.02 -7.19
N TRP A 12 0.01 -6.64 -7.61
CA TRP A 12 1.18 -7.54 -7.59
C TRP A 12 1.47 -8.04 -6.18
N SER A 13 1.49 -7.13 -5.21
CA SER A 13 1.64 -7.48 -3.79
C SER A 13 0.50 -8.38 -3.29
N ASN A 14 -0.74 -8.09 -3.65
CA ASN A 14 -1.89 -8.92 -3.26
C ASN A 14 -1.87 -10.31 -3.92
N LEU A 15 -1.32 -10.44 -5.13
CA LEU A 15 -1.10 -11.73 -5.80
C LEU A 15 -0.01 -12.56 -5.11
N GLN A 16 1.10 -11.92 -4.71
CA GLN A 16 2.15 -12.55 -3.90
C GLN A 16 1.58 -13.08 -2.59
N SER A 17 0.68 -12.33 -1.95
CA SER A 17 -0.02 -12.78 -0.75
C SER A 17 -1.03 -13.90 -0.99
N ALA A 18 -1.71 -13.91 -2.14
CA ALA A 18 -2.79 -14.84 -2.41
C ALA A 18 -2.34 -16.24 -2.82
N LEU A 19 -1.08 -16.40 -3.20
CA LEU A 19 -0.46 -17.63 -3.68
C LEU A 19 0.61 -18.11 -2.70
N SER A 20 0.83 -19.42 -2.61
CA SER A 20 2.02 -19.88 -1.89
C SER A 20 3.28 -19.40 -2.64
N PRO A 21 4.42 -19.15 -1.98
CA PRO A 21 5.59 -18.64 -2.69
C PRO A 21 6.15 -19.59 -3.73
N SER A 22 5.96 -20.90 -3.54
CA SER A 22 6.33 -21.90 -4.57
C SER A 22 5.44 -21.79 -5.80
N ASP A 23 4.14 -21.59 -5.61
CA ASP A 23 3.19 -21.43 -6.72
C ASP A 23 3.41 -20.07 -7.40
N PHE A 24 3.64 -19.01 -6.62
CA PHE A 24 3.95 -17.69 -7.14
C PHE A 24 5.26 -17.70 -7.93
N SER A 25 6.36 -18.21 -7.37
CA SER A 25 7.68 -18.14 -7.99
C SER A 25 7.79 -18.88 -9.32
N SER A 26 6.93 -19.89 -9.55
CA SER A 26 6.91 -20.69 -10.78
C SER A 26 5.69 -20.41 -11.66
N ALA A 27 4.93 -19.35 -11.36
CA ALA A 27 3.69 -19.04 -12.06
C ALA A 27 3.92 -18.66 -13.53
N LEU A 28 2.95 -19.05 -14.37
CA LEU A 28 2.70 -18.41 -15.66
C LEU A 28 1.86 -17.14 -15.43
N VAL A 29 2.44 -15.98 -15.70
CA VAL A 29 1.83 -14.66 -15.49
C VAL A 29 1.49 -14.03 -16.83
N ILE A 30 0.20 -13.99 -17.16
CA ILE A 30 -0.30 -13.41 -18.42
C ILE A 30 -0.91 -12.04 -18.15
N PHE A 31 -0.24 -11.00 -18.64
CA PHE A 31 -0.75 -9.65 -18.64
C PHE A 31 -1.63 -9.42 -19.86
N LEU A 32 -2.90 -9.09 -19.64
CA LEU A 32 -3.93 -9.08 -20.69
C LEU A 32 -3.93 -7.83 -21.59
N GLY A 33 -2.89 -7.00 -21.57
CA GLY A 33 -2.76 -5.78 -22.38
C GLY A 33 -3.34 -4.52 -21.73
N ASP A 34 -3.31 -3.43 -22.51
CA ASP A 34 -3.64 -2.05 -22.15
C ASP A 34 -2.84 -1.56 -20.93
N TYR A 35 -1.54 -1.36 -21.17
CA TYR A 35 -0.56 -0.86 -20.20
C TYR A 35 -0.52 0.66 -20.16
N CYS A 36 -0.74 1.29 -21.31
CA CYS A 36 -0.71 2.74 -21.49
C CYS A 36 -2.09 3.41 -21.46
N ASP A 37 -2.07 4.75 -21.45
CA ASP A 37 -3.20 5.67 -21.54
C ASP A 37 -4.10 5.73 -20.30
N ARG A 38 -4.93 6.77 -20.23
CA ARG A 38 -5.84 7.13 -19.12
C ARG A 38 -5.13 7.49 -17.81
N GLY A 39 -4.40 6.55 -17.21
CA GLY A 39 -3.66 6.78 -15.97
C GLY A 39 -2.37 7.58 -16.19
N PRO A 40 -1.82 8.17 -15.12
CA PRO A 40 -0.77 9.18 -15.22
C PRO A 40 0.66 8.64 -15.39
N GLU A 41 0.90 7.35 -15.12
CA GLU A 41 2.24 6.80 -14.85
C GLU A 41 2.59 5.63 -15.79
N THR A 42 2.28 5.79 -17.09
CA THR A 42 2.61 4.77 -18.11
C THR A 42 4.09 4.42 -18.14
N GLN A 43 5.00 5.40 -18.05
CA GLN A 43 6.44 5.14 -18.00
C GLN A 43 6.79 4.16 -16.86
N GLN A 44 6.32 4.43 -15.64
CA GLN A 44 6.60 3.62 -14.46
C GLN A 44 5.97 2.23 -14.53
N VAL A 45 4.78 2.11 -15.16
CA VAL A 45 4.17 0.80 -15.45
C VAL A 45 5.10 -0.04 -16.31
N ILE A 46 5.60 0.51 -17.42
CA ILE A 46 6.49 -0.23 -18.32
C ILE A 46 7.84 -0.54 -17.64
N ASP A 47 8.39 0.39 -16.85
CA ASP A 47 9.60 0.15 -16.05
C ASP A 47 9.44 -1.08 -15.14
N LEU A 48 8.28 -1.22 -14.47
CA LEU A 48 8.02 -2.38 -13.60
C LEU A 48 7.88 -3.67 -14.43
N LEU A 49 7.07 -3.67 -15.49
CA LEU A 49 6.83 -4.88 -16.29
C LEU A 49 8.13 -5.43 -16.90
N ILE A 50 9.07 -4.56 -17.28
CA ILE A 50 10.40 -4.95 -17.79
C ILE A 50 11.26 -5.62 -16.70
N LYS A 51 11.12 -5.20 -15.44
CA LYS A 51 11.90 -5.75 -14.33
C LYS A 51 11.40 -7.12 -13.86
N LEU A 52 10.11 -7.43 -14.04
CA LEU A 52 9.53 -8.66 -13.49
C LEU A 52 10.27 -9.94 -13.91
N PRO A 53 10.69 -10.14 -15.18
CA PRO A 53 11.48 -11.32 -15.55
C PRO A 53 12.85 -11.41 -14.87
N GLU A 54 13.45 -10.27 -14.49
CA GLU A 54 14.72 -10.25 -13.74
C GLU A 54 14.50 -10.51 -12.25
N GLU A 55 13.43 -9.96 -11.68
CA GLU A 55 13.06 -10.10 -10.27
C GLU A 55 12.47 -11.48 -9.94
N HIS A 56 11.82 -12.12 -10.92
CA HIS A 56 11.17 -13.42 -10.80
C HIS A 56 11.61 -14.34 -11.96
N PRO A 57 12.86 -14.82 -11.97
CA PRO A 57 13.44 -15.55 -13.11
C PRO A 57 12.80 -16.92 -13.36
N ASP A 58 12.14 -17.50 -12.36
CA ASP A 58 11.46 -18.79 -12.46
C ASP A 58 10.00 -18.66 -12.93
N GLN A 59 9.47 -17.43 -13.03
CA GLN A 59 8.16 -17.16 -13.62
C GLN A 59 8.25 -17.06 -15.14
N THR A 60 7.18 -17.47 -15.81
CA THR A 60 7.01 -17.17 -17.24
C THR A 60 6.09 -15.96 -17.38
N HIS A 61 6.59 -14.90 -18.00
CA HIS A 61 5.84 -13.66 -18.21
C HIS A 61 5.38 -13.54 -19.65
N VAL A 62 4.08 -13.31 -19.85
CA VAL A 62 3.47 -13.08 -21.15
C VAL A 62 2.82 -11.71 -21.15
N PHE A 63 3.19 -10.87 -22.12
CA PHE A 63 2.63 -9.53 -22.28
C PHE A 63 1.82 -9.47 -23.57
N LEU A 64 0.48 -9.46 -23.45
CA LEU A 64 -0.39 -9.29 -24.60
C LEU A 64 -0.40 -7.83 -25.05
N ALA A 65 -0.42 -7.60 -26.36
CA ALA A 65 -0.70 -6.27 -26.89
C ALA A 65 -2.18 -5.93 -26.69
N GLY A 66 -2.46 -4.87 -25.94
CA GLY A 66 -3.78 -4.25 -25.92
C GLY A 66 -4.05 -3.41 -27.18
N ASN A 67 -5.29 -2.96 -27.38
CA ASN A 67 -5.54 -2.04 -28.50
C ASN A 67 -4.91 -0.67 -28.26
N HIS A 68 -4.72 -0.25 -27.01
CA HIS A 68 -3.99 0.97 -26.66
C HIS A 68 -2.50 0.79 -26.96
N ASP A 69 -1.90 -0.32 -26.54
CA ASP A 69 -0.47 -0.57 -26.73
C ASP A 69 -0.10 -0.79 -28.19
N PHE A 70 -0.97 -1.45 -28.97
CA PHE A 70 -0.82 -1.57 -30.42
C PHE A 70 -0.81 -0.20 -31.10
N ALA A 71 -1.72 0.69 -30.69
CA ALA A 71 -1.82 2.03 -31.25
C ALA A 71 -0.59 2.88 -30.86
N PHE A 72 -0.13 2.77 -29.61
CA PHE A 72 1.10 3.42 -29.15
C PHE A 72 2.34 2.90 -29.91
N ALA A 73 2.48 1.58 -30.07
CA ALA A 73 3.54 0.98 -30.90
C ALA A 73 3.48 1.45 -32.36
N GLY A 74 2.27 1.64 -32.90
CA GLY A 74 2.06 2.22 -34.23
C GLY A 74 2.56 3.66 -34.33
N PHE A 75 2.30 4.50 -33.33
CA PHE A 75 2.83 5.86 -33.28
C PHE A 75 4.36 5.90 -33.16
N LEU A 76 4.95 4.96 -32.41
CA LEU A 76 6.40 4.85 -32.25
C LEU A 76 7.12 4.24 -33.47
N GLY A 77 6.38 3.75 -34.48
CA GLY A 77 6.94 3.09 -35.66
C GLY A 77 7.53 1.70 -35.37
N LEU A 78 6.95 0.98 -34.39
CA LEU A 78 7.45 -0.33 -33.93
C LEU A 78 6.66 -1.52 -34.51
N LEU A 79 5.59 -1.25 -35.26
CA LEU A 79 4.78 -2.29 -35.89
C LEU A 79 5.54 -2.92 -37.07
N PRO A 80 5.49 -4.25 -37.25
CA PRO A 80 6.05 -4.88 -38.44
C PRO A 80 5.30 -4.41 -39.70
N PRO A 81 5.95 -4.36 -40.87
CA PRO A 81 5.29 -4.01 -42.12
C PRO A 81 4.15 -5.00 -42.44
N PRO A 82 3.10 -4.55 -43.15
CA PRO A 82 1.98 -5.41 -43.53
C PRO A 82 2.43 -6.67 -44.29
N LEU A 83 1.88 -7.83 -43.89
CA LEU A 83 2.32 -9.13 -44.41
C LEU A 83 1.94 -9.37 -45.88
N ASP A 84 0.88 -8.71 -46.35
CA ASP A 84 0.39 -8.75 -47.72
C ASP A 84 1.16 -7.80 -48.66
N GLY A 85 2.10 -7.01 -48.13
CA GLY A 85 2.90 -6.04 -48.87
C GLY A 85 2.19 -4.70 -49.12
N SER A 86 1.03 -4.47 -48.50
CA SER A 86 0.36 -3.16 -48.48
C SER A 86 1.18 -2.12 -47.68
N GLU A 87 0.83 -0.85 -47.84
CA GLU A 87 1.43 0.24 -47.05
C GLU A 87 0.53 0.56 -45.84
N PHE A 88 1.11 1.06 -44.74
CA PHE A 88 0.29 1.41 -43.57
C PHE A 88 -0.80 2.44 -43.86
N LYS A 89 -0.62 3.29 -44.87
CA LYS A 89 -1.63 4.26 -45.29
C LYS A 89 -2.89 3.64 -45.86
N ASP A 90 -2.81 2.41 -46.39
CA ASP A 90 -3.97 1.69 -46.91
C ASP A 90 -4.94 1.33 -45.77
N THR A 91 -4.46 1.31 -44.52
CA THR A 91 -5.30 1.11 -43.34
C THR A 91 -6.21 2.30 -43.00
N TRP A 92 -5.98 3.46 -43.61
CA TRP A 92 -6.70 4.69 -43.27
C TRP A 92 -8.10 4.73 -43.86
N ASP A 93 -8.30 4.14 -45.04
CA ASP A 93 -9.51 4.25 -45.86
C ASP A 93 -10.79 3.84 -45.11
N GLU A 94 -10.71 2.80 -44.27
CA GLU A 94 -11.87 2.33 -43.48
C GLU A 94 -12.37 3.39 -42.48
N PHE A 95 -11.46 4.22 -41.96
CA PHE A 95 -11.75 5.20 -40.91
C PHE A 95 -11.68 6.66 -41.36
N GLU A 96 -11.39 6.94 -42.64
CA GLU A 96 -11.14 8.30 -43.19
C GLU A 96 -12.22 9.32 -42.76
N ARG A 97 -13.49 8.90 -42.72
CA ARG A 97 -14.62 9.76 -42.30
C ARG A 97 -14.53 10.27 -40.85
N ASN A 98 -13.71 9.64 -40.02
CA ASN A 98 -13.49 10.03 -38.63
C ASN A 98 -12.30 10.99 -38.46
N GLU A 99 -11.45 11.17 -39.47
CA GLU A 99 -10.20 11.93 -39.38
C GLU A 99 -10.42 13.35 -38.86
N GLU A 100 -11.42 14.05 -39.38
CA GLU A 100 -11.73 15.41 -38.95
C GLU A 100 -12.18 15.46 -37.48
N ARG A 101 -13.02 14.51 -37.07
CA ARG A 101 -13.59 14.46 -35.71
C ARG A 101 -12.52 14.10 -34.67
N GLU A 102 -11.70 13.10 -34.99
CA GLU A 102 -10.68 12.56 -34.11
C GLU A 102 -9.36 13.35 -34.18
N GLY A 103 -9.22 14.22 -35.18
CA GLY A 103 -8.07 15.09 -35.38
C GLY A 103 -6.77 14.30 -35.49
N TRP A 104 -6.73 13.32 -36.39
CA TRP A 104 -5.61 12.39 -36.51
C TRP A 104 -4.25 13.09 -36.59
N TYR A 105 -3.23 12.46 -36.02
CA TYR A 105 -1.86 12.95 -36.09
C TYR A 105 -1.42 13.12 -37.55
N ASN A 106 -0.84 14.29 -37.84
CA ASN A 106 -0.34 14.72 -39.14
C ASN A 106 1.04 15.38 -39.04
N GLY A 107 1.77 15.10 -37.95
CA GLY A 107 3.14 15.56 -37.74
C GLY A 107 4.17 14.65 -38.40
N GLU A 108 5.45 14.82 -38.05
CA GLU A 108 6.56 14.04 -38.63
C GLU A 108 6.31 12.52 -38.58
N GLY A 109 6.48 11.84 -39.72
CA GLY A 109 6.39 10.38 -39.87
C GLY A 109 4.98 9.82 -40.01
N PHE A 110 3.94 10.67 -40.12
CA PHE A 110 2.56 10.20 -40.22
C PHE A 110 2.27 9.41 -41.51
N GLU A 111 3.03 9.62 -42.58
CA GLU A 111 2.83 9.01 -43.90
C GLU A 111 3.04 7.50 -43.90
N ASP A 112 3.85 6.99 -42.98
CA ASP A 112 4.20 5.58 -42.79
C ASP A 112 3.69 5.06 -41.44
N MET A 113 2.53 5.58 -41.00
CA MET A 113 1.95 5.25 -39.69
C MET A 113 0.62 4.52 -39.85
N HIS A 114 0.47 3.39 -39.16
CA HIS A 114 -0.79 2.65 -39.10
C HIS A 114 -1.93 3.55 -38.58
N VAL A 115 -3.16 3.36 -39.08
CA VAL A 115 -4.31 4.22 -38.74
C VAL A 115 -4.50 4.39 -37.24
N GLN A 116 -4.28 3.33 -36.46
CA GLN A 116 -4.43 3.40 -34.99
C GLN A 116 -3.37 4.28 -34.33
N GLY A 117 -2.13 4.31 -34.82
CA GLY A 117 -1.11 5.25 -34.32
C GLY A 117 -1.49 6.71 -34.58
N ARG A 118 -2.05 6.98 -35.78
CA ARG A 118 -2.56 8.31 -36.13
C ARG A 118 -3.73 8.73 -35.23
N ARG A 119 -4.64 7.80 -34.92
CA ARG A 119 -5.79 8.02 -34.03
C ARG A 119 -5.36 8.20 -32.57
N TRP A 120 -4.33 7.48 -32.13
CA TRP A 120 -3.81 7.52 -30.77
C TRP A 120 -3.14 8.84 -30.42
N ALA A 121 -2.30 9.39 -31.31
CA ALA A 121 -1.69 10.70 -31.13
C ALA A 121 -2.55 11.87 -31.66
N GLY A 122 -3.78 11.60 -32.10
CA GLY A 122 -4.71 12.61 -32.60
C GLY A 122 -5.16 13.61 -31.53
N THR A 123 -5.68 14.75 -31.94
CA THR A 123 -6.29 15.75 -31.06
C THR A 123 -7.80 15.78 -31.29
N ILE A 124 -8.55 15.08 -30.42
CA ILE A 124 -9.99 14.92 -30.61
C ILE A 124 -10.71 16.27 -30.46
N ARG A 125 -11.56 16.61 -31.44
CA ARG A 125 -12.28 17.91 -31.44
C ARG A 125 -13.45 17.93 -30.45
N VAL A 126 -14.04 16.78 -30.19
CA VAL A 126 -15.12 16.61 -29.21
C VAL A 126 -14.48 16.17 -27.90
N GLN A 127 -14.35 17.10 -26.96
CA GLN A 127 -13.64 16.83 -25.71
C GLN A 127 -14.41 15.93 -24.74
N PHE A 128 -15.68 15.59 -24.99
CA PHE A 128 -16.51 14.82 -24.06
C PHE A 128 -17.03 13.52 -24.69
N ASP A 129 -16.76 12.40 -24.03
CA ASP A 129 -17.35 11.11 -24.36
C ASP A 129 -18.70 10.95 -23.65
N SER A 130 -19.79 11.10 -24.40
CA SER A 130 -21.15 10.94 -23.87
C SER A 130 -21.51 9.52 -23.44
N ALA A 131 -20.78 8.50 -23.90
CA ALA A 131 -21.07 7.10 -23.57
C ALA A 131 -20.55 6.71 -22.19
N ILE A 132 -19.44 7.31 -21.75
CA ILE A 132 -18.83 7.04 -20.44
C ILE A 132 -18.83 8.25 -19.49
N GLY A 133 -19.21 9.43 -19.96
CA GLY A 133 -19.37 10.63 -19.14
C GLY A 133 -18.06 11.32 -18.74
N VAL A 134 -16.99 11.14 -19.52
CA VAL A 134 -15.63 11.62 -19.21
C VAL A 134 -15.09 12.48 -20.34
N VAL A 135 -14.22 13.43 -20.00
CA VAL A 135 -13.50 14.25 -20.98
C VAL A 135 -12.31 13.46 -21.51
N TYR A 136 -12.15 13.38 -22.83
CA TYR A 136 -11.00 12.70 -23.45
C TYR A 136 -9.70 13.38 -23.06
N ASN A 137 -8.67 12.59 -22.71
CA ASN A 137 -7.34 13.11 -22.47
C ASN A 137 -6.52 13.16 -23.78
N GLY A 138 -6.67 14.25 -24.52
CA GLY A 138 -5.92 14.51 -25.76
C GLY A 138 -6.51 13.84 -27.01
N SER A 139 -6.64 12.50 -27.01
CA SER A 139 -7.10 11.71 -28.17
C SER A 139 -8.28 10.80 -27.84
N ILE A 140 -8.83 10.12 -28.86
CA ILE A 140 -9.87 9.09 -28.67
C ILE A 140 -9.38 7.89 -27.83
N TYR A 141 -8.07 7.77 -27.64
CA TYR A 141 -7.42 6.75 -26.82
C TYR A 141 -7.09 7.23 -25.40
N ASP A 142 -7.37 8.48 -25.04
CA ASP A 142 -6.91 9.10 -23.78
C ASP A 142 -5.38 9.10 -23.63
N ALA A 143 -4.66 9.26 -24.75
CA ALA A 143 -3.21 9.13 -24.82
C ALA A 143 -2.42 10.26 -24.16
N GLY A 144 -3.07 11.40 -23.84
CA GLY A 144 -2.40 12.58 -23.30
C GLY A 144 -1.54 12.29 -22.07
N SER A 145 -2.03 11.46 -21.15
CA SER A 145 -1.29 11.06 -19.96
C SER A 145 -0.07 10.19 -20.28
N THR A 146 -0.10 9.40 -21.35
CA THR A 146 1.08 8.65 -21.80
C THR A 146 2.17 9.60 -22.26
N PHE A 147 1.86 10.60 -23.09
CA PHE A 147 2.83 11.64 -23.48
C PHE A 147 3.43 12.34 -22.26
N GLU A 148 2.57 12.78 -21.33
CA GLU A 148 2.97 13.47 -20.10
C GLU A 148 3.87 12.61 -19.22
N SER A 149 3.59 11.30 -19.12
CA SER A 149 4.39 10.36 -18.31
C SER A 149 5.84 10.24 -18.79
N TYR A 150 6.10 10.45 -20.09
CA TYR A 150 7.45 10.51 -20.68
C TYR A 150 8.00 11.94 -20.77
N GLY A 151 7.33 12.92 -20.16
CA GLY A 151 7.81 14.30 -20.07
C GLY A 151 7.66 15.12 -21.35
N VAL A 152 6.73 14.77 -22.24
CA VAL A 152 6.47 15.50 -23.49
C VAL A 152 5.00 15.91 -23.63
N PRO A 153 4.68 17.00 -24.36
CA PRO A 153 3.29 17.38 -24.61
C PRO A 153 2.56 16.36 -25.49
N HIS A 154 1.24 16.23 -25.30
CA HIS A 154 0.35 15.43 -26.15
C HIS A 154 0.54 15.73 -27.64
N GLY A 155 0.61 14.68 -28.45
CA GLY A 155 0.78 14.77 -29.91
C GLY A 155 2.17 15.19 -30.37
N SER A 156 3.16 15.32 -29.48
CA SER A 156 4.52 15.70 -29.85
C SER A 156 5.31 14.53 -30.49
N PRO A 157 5.96 14.71 -31.66
CA PRO A 157 6.87 13.71 -32.23
C PRO A 157 8.08 13.42 -31.33
N ASP A 158 8.43 14.33 -30.41
CA ASP A 158 9.54 14.12 -29.49
C ASP A 158 9.32 12.95 -28.52
N LEU A 159 8.07 12.45 -28.38
CA LEU A 159 7.80 11.22 -27.65
C LEU A 159 8.61 10.03 -28.22
N ILE A 160 8.81 9.96 -29.54
CA ILE A 160 9.61 8.91 -30.18
C ILE A 160 11.05 8.90 -29.63
N LYS A 161 11.60 10.06 -29.27
CA LYS A 161 12.93 10.19 -28.67
C LYS A 161 12.90 9.98 -27.16
N ALA A 162 11.84 10.41 -26.49
CA ALA A 162 11.69 10.31 -25.05
C ALA A 162 11.51 8.86 -24.55
N VAL A 163 10.81 8.02 -25.32
CA VAL A 163 10.59 6.61 -24.95
C VAL A 163 11.91 5.82 -24.98
N PRO A 164 12.36 5.23 -23.84
CA PRO A 164 13.60 4.47 -23.76
C PRO A 164 13.64 3.27 -24.71
N LYS A 165 14.86 2.87 -25.13
CA LYS A 165 15.05 1.70 -26.00
C LYS A 165 14.49 0.40 -25.39
N SER A 166 14.61 0.23 -24.07
CA SER A 166 14.05 -0.92 -23.35
C SER A 166 12.52 -0.96 -23.47
N HIS A 167 11.84 0.19 -23.44
CA HIS A 167 10.39 0.28 -23.57
C HIS A 167 9.95 0.00 -25.00
N LYS A 168 10.69 0.52 -25.99
CA LYS A 168 10.45 0.18 -27.39
C LYS A 168 10.55 -1.33 -27.62
N LYS A 169 11.60 -1.95 -27.09
CA LYS A 169 11.79 -3.40 -27.15
C LYS A 169 10.62 -4.15 -26.49
N PHE A 170 10.15 -3.69 -25.33
CA PHE A 170 8.96 -4.26 -24.67
C PHE A 170 7.73 -4.26 -25.61
N PHE A 171 7.41 -3.12 -26.24
CA PHE A 171 6.28 -3.04 -27.18
C PHE A 171 6.50 -3.84 -28.48
N GLU A 172 7.74 -3.96 -28.94
CA GLU A 172 8.11 -4.81 -30.08
C GLU A 172 7.92 -6.30 -29.74
N GLU A 173 8.11 -6.73 -28.50
CA GLU A 173 8.06 -8.14 -28.08
C GLU A 173 6.67 -8.61 -27.63
N MET A 174 5.70 -7.71 -27.43
CA MET A 174 4.33 -8.07 -27.08
C MET A 174 3.71 -9.02 -28.12
N VAL A 175 2.98 -10.02 -27.63
CA VAL A 175 2.26 -10.99 -28.46
C VAL A 175 0.79 -10.59 -28.61
N TRP A 176 0.15 -10.87 -29.74
CA TRP A 176 -1.28 -10.57 -29.91
C TRP A 176 -2.18 -11.69 -29.41
N VAL A 177 -1.62 -12.89 -29.27
CA VAL A 177 -2.26 -14.06 -28.69
C VAL A 177 -1.21 -14.90 -27.97
N HIS A 178 -1.59 -15.56 -26.89
CA HIS A 178 -0.81 -16.60 -26.24
C HIS A 178 -1.65 -17.85 -26.08
N GLU A 179 -1.02 -19.00 -26.28
CA GLU A 179 -1.67 -20.31 -26.27
C GLU A 179 -0.89 -21.24 -25.35
N GLU A 180 -1.60 -21.87 -24.42
CA GLU A 180 -1.06 -22.85 -23.49
C GLU A 180 -1.84 -24.16 -23.66
N GLU A 181 -1.14 -25.28 -23.80
CA GLU A 181 -1.78 -26.56 -24.12
C GLU A 181 -2.40 -27.25 -22.89
N ASP A 182 -1.85 -26.99 -21.69
CA ASP A 182 -2.27 -27.66 -20.46
C ASP A 182 -2.31 -26.69 -19.27
N VAL A 183 -3.51 -26.20 -18.95
CA VAL A 183 -3.79 -25.46 -17.72
C VAL A 183 -4.87 -26.16 -16.90
N CYS A 184 -4.66 -26.22 -15.58
CA CYS A 184 -5.67 -26.72 -14.66
C CYS A 184 -6.69 -25.62 -14.34
N VAL A 185 -7.98 -25.97 -14.35
CA VAL A 185 -9.09 -25.06 -14.03
C VAL A 185 -10.15 -25.79 -13.22
N GLU A 186 -10.59 -25.19 -12.12
CA GLU A 186 -11.72 -25.69 -11.35
C GLU A 186 -13.06 -25.42 -12.07
N THR A 187 -13.88 -26.46 -12.14
CA THR A 187 -15.23 -26.43 -12.70
C THR A 187 -16.22 -27.01 -11.70
N GLU A 188 -17.52 -26.89 -11.95
CA GLU A 188 -18.55 -27.53 -11.12
C GLU A 188 -18.39 -29.06 -11.06
N GLU A 189 -17.74 -29.67 -12.06
CA GLU A 189 -17.45 -31.11 -12.14
C GLU A 189 -16.12 -31.50 -11.47
N GLY A 190 -15.38 -30.52 -10.93
CA GLY A 190 -14.05 -30.69 -10.33
C GLY A 190 -12.92 -30.06 -11.16
N LEU A 191 -11.68 -30.43 -10.83
CA LEU A 191 -10.49 -29.94 -11.52
C LEU A 191 -10.39 -30.53 -12.93
N LYS A 192 -10.23 -29.68 -13.94
CA LYS A 192 -10.14 -30.06 -15.35
C LYS A 192 -8.88 -29.50 -16.00
N GLN A 193 -8.19 -30.31 -16.79
CA GLN A 193 -7.15 -29.83 -17.71
C GLN A 193 -7.79 -29.28 -18.97
N CYS A 194 -7.40 -28.06 -19.35
CA CYS A 194 -7.91 -27.34 -20.50
C CYS A 194 -6.76 -26.74 -21.30
N LYS A 195 -7.00 -26.45 -22.57
CA LYS A 195 -6.18 -25.48 -23.33
C LYS A 195 -6.51 -24.07 -22.86
N LEU A 196 -5.61 -23.12 -23.03
CA LEU A 196 -5.85 -21.70 -22.78
C LEU A 196 -5.45 -20.86 -23.98
N ILE A 197 -6.34 -19.96 -24.38
CA ILE A 197 -6.08 -18.91 -25.36
C ILE A 197 -6.26 -17.57 -24.65
N ALA A 198 -5.18 -16.81 -24.55
CA ALA A 198 -5.19 -15.45 -24.03
C ALA A 198 -5.11 -14.46 -25.19
N VAL A 199 -6.12 -13.59 -25.30
CA VAL A 199 -6.21 -12.56 -26.34
C VAL A 199 -6.95 -11.35 -25.77
N HIS A 200 -6.47 -10.15 -26.06
CA HIS A 200 -6.86 -8.94 -25.32
C HIS A 200 -8.38 -8.69 -25.27
N ALA A 201 -9.11 -8.77 -26.40
CA ALA A 201 -10.57 -8.61 -26.43
C ALA A 201 -11.31 -9.95 -26.56
N GLY A 202 -10.87 -10.86 -27.42
CA GLY A 202 -11.52 -12.15 -27.64
C GLY A 202 -11.37 -12.65 -29.07
N LEU A 203 -12.16 -13.64 -29.47
CA LEU A 203 -12.18 -14.19 -30.82
C LEU A 203 -13.55 -13.99 -31.46
N GLU A 204 -13.59 -13.75 -32.77
CA GLU A 204 -14.81 -13.56 -33.53
C GLU A 204 -15.56 -14.87 -33.76
N ARG A 205 -16.89 -14.79 -33.79
CA ARG A 205 -17.76 -15.96 -33.96
C ARG A 205 -17.83 -16.55 -35.38
N ARG A 206 -17.61 -15.72 -36.40
CA ARG A 206 -17.93 -16.06 -37.81
C ARG A 206 -16.72 -16.44 -38.65
N THR A 207 -15.52 -16.14 -38.16
CA THR A 207 -14.26 -16.43 -38.82
C THR A 207 -13.69 -17.69 -38.19
N SER A 208 -13.01 -18.54 -38.97
CA SER A 208 -12.41 -19.75 -38.40
C SER A 208 -11.44 -19.38 -37.28
N VAL A 209 -11.41 -20.16 -36.20
CA VAL A 209 -10.52 -19.91 -35.08
C VAL A 209 -9.06 -20.02 -35.53
N ASN A 210 -8.74 -21.01 -36.37
CA ASN A 210 -7.36 -21.18 -36.84
C ASN A 210 -6.90 -19.99 -37.72
N GLU A 211 -7.75 -19.50 -38.62
CA GLU A 211 -7.45 -18.31 -39.43
C GLU A 211 -7.19 -17.08 -38.55
N GLN A 212 -8.01 -16.88 -37.50
CA GLN A 212 -7.80 -15.79 -36.55
C GLN A 212 -6.47 -15.94 -35.81
N LEU A 213 -6.16 -17.13 -35.29
CA LEU A 213 -4.93 -17.38 -34.56
C LEU A 213 -3.68 -17.23 -35.44
N GLU A 214 -3.72 -17.66 -36.71
CA GLU A 214 -2.62 -17.45 -37.66
C GLU A 214 -2.31 -15.96 -37.86
N LEU A 215 -3.33 -15.12 -38.04
CA LEU A 215 -3.17 -13.67 -38.18
C LEU A 215 -2.59 -13.03 -36.91
N LEU A 216 -3.03 -13.49 -35.72
CA LEU A 216 -2.54 -12.96 -34.44
C LEU A 216 -1.09 -13.38 -34.17
N ARG A 217 -0.73 -14.64 -34.43
CA ARG A 217 0.66 -15.13 -34.31
C ARG A 217 1.59 -14.40 -35.26
N ALA A 218 1.14 -14.15 -36.49
CA ALA A 218 1.91 -13.46 -37.52
C ALA A 218 1.96 -11.93 -37.32
N ARG A 219 1.12 -11.39 -36.42
CA ARG A 219 0.98 -9.95 -36.16
C ARG A 219 0.68 -9.16 -37.43
N ASP A 220 -0.38 -9.55 -38.13
CA ASP A 220 -0.77 -8.92 -39.39
C ASP A 220 -1.26 -7.47 -39.20
N THR A 221 -0.44 -6.52 -39.62
CA THR A 221 -0.68 -5.08 -39.51
C THR A 221 -1.36 -4.47 -40.74
N SER A 222 -1.76 -5.28 -41.73
CA SER A 222 -2.61 -4.83 -42.84
C SER A 222 -4.04 -4.50 -42.39
N ILE A 223 -4.45 -5.00 -41.21
CA ILE A 223 -5.83 -4.92 -40.72
C ILE A 223 -6.06 -3.56 -40.02
N PRO A 224 -6.94 -2.69 -40.55
CA PRO A 224 -7.17 -1.36 -39.98
C PRO A 224 -7.60 -1.40 -38.52
N LYS A 225 -8.51 -2.32 -38.18
CA LYS A 225 -8.98 -2.53 -36.80
C LYS A 225 -9.07 -4.01 -36.48
N ILE A 226 -8.07 -4.48 -35.75
CA ILE A 226 -7.94 -5.88 -35.31
C ILE A 226 -9.01 -6.17 -34.27
N GLN A 227 -10.06 -6.92 -34.65
CA GLN A 227 -11.19 -7.23 -33.77
C GLN A 227 -10.80 -8.03 -32.53
N PRO A 228 -9.84 -8.98 -32.60
CA PRO A 228 -9.37 -9.66 -31.39
C PRO A 228 -8.72 -8.75 -30.33
N LEU A 229 -8.31 -7.52 -30.71
CA LEU A 229 -7.83 -6.51 -29.77
C LEU A 229 -8.89 -5.44 -29.48
N SER A 230 -9.72 -5.05 -30.45
CA SER A 230 -10.58 -3.86 -30.33
C SER A 230 -12.08 -4.15 -30.30
N GLY A 231 -12.48 -5.40 -30.50
CA GLY A 231 -13.88 -5.83 -30.62
C GLY A 231 -14.67 -5.67 -29.32
N ARG A 232 -15.99 -5.69 -29.40
CA ARG A 232 -16.88 -5.63 -28.23
C ARG A 232 -17.80 -6.85 -28.21
N ARG A 233 -19.07 -6.68 -28.56
CA ARG A 233 -20.05 -7.78 -28.59
C ARG A 233 -19.68 -8.92 -29.55
N ASN A 234 -18.95 -8.65 -30.62
CA ASN A 234 -18.54 -9.65 -31.61
C ASN A 234 -17.47 -10.63 -31.11
N VAL A 235 -16.76 -10.29 -30.03
CA VAL A 235 -15.67 -11.08 -29.43
C VAL A 235 -15.92 -11.40 -27.95
N TRP A 236 -17.15 -11.16 -27.48
CA TRP A 236 -17.53 -11.39 -26.08
C TRP A 236 -17.60 -12.89 -25.75
N ASP A 237 -18.25 -13.66 -26.61
CA ASP A 237 -18.52 -15.08 -26.37
C ASP A 237 -17.43 -15.99 -26.95
N ILE A 238 -17.35 -17.23 -26.45
CA ILE A 238 -16.51 -18.27 -27.04
C ILE A 238 -17.02 -18.57 -28.47
N PRO A 239 -16.13 -18.63 -29.50
CA PRO A 239 -16.52 -19.05 -30.84
C PRO A 239 -17.04 -20.48 -30.85
N GLN A 240 -17.97 -20.78 -31.77
CA GLN A 240 -18.62 -22.10 -31.83
C GLN A 240 -17.62 -23.27 -31.96
N GLU A 241 -16.48 -23.07 -32.63
CA GLU A 241 -15.43 -24.08 -32.79
C GLU A 241 -14.73 -24.47 -31.47
N LEU A 242 -14.79 -23.61 -30.44
CA LEU A 242 -14.15 -23.80 -29.14
C LEU A 242 -15.15 -23.97 -27.98
N ASP A 243 -16.45 -24.05 -28.26
CA ASP A 243 -17.50 -24.28 -27.25
C ASP A 243 -17.64 -25.77 -26.88
N ASP A 244 -16.50 -26.49 -26.85
CA ASP A 244 -16.38 -27.90 -26.50
C ASP A 244 -16.11 -28.14 -25.01
N LYS A 245 -16.09 -27.04 -24.24
CA LYS A 245 -15.68 -26.97 -22.83
C LYS A 245 -14.26 -27.48 -22.58
N GLN A 246 -13.35 -27.48 -23.55
CA GLN A 246 -11.94 -27.88 -23.38
C GLN A 246 -10.96 -26.71 -23.45
N THR A 247 -11.43 -25.51 -23.83
CA THR A 247 -10.58 -24.34 -24.05
C THR A 247 -11.03 -23.16 -23.19
N VAL A 248 -10.12 -22.65 -22.36
CA VAL A 248 -10.24 -21.39 -21.64
C VAL A 248 -9.94 -20.25 -22.59
N ILE A 249 -10.84 -19.27 -22.69
CA ILE A 249 -10.57 -18.02 -23.41
C ILE A 249 -10.54 -16.88 -22.41
N VAL A 250 -9.35 -16.32 -22.19
CA VAL A 250 -9.12 -15.21 -21.26
C VAL A 250 -8.83 -13.90 -22.00
N SER A 251 -9.50 -12.82 -21.58
CA SER A 251 -9.40 -11.49 -22.18
C SER A 251 -9.51 -10.39 -21.13
N GLY A 252 -9.00 -9.20 -21.45
CA GLY A 252 -9.24 -7.95 -20.72
C GLY A 252 -10.28 -7.09 -21.44
N HIS A 253 -9.93 -5.83 -21.74
CA HIS A 253 -10.58 -4.87 -22.65
C HIS A 253 -11.99 -4.36 -22.33
N HIS A 254 -12.91 -5.23 -21.92
CA HIS A 254 -14.35 -4.94 -21.95
C HIS A 254 -14.87 -4.02 -20.84
N GLY A 255 -14.01 -3.54 -19.94
CA GLY A 255 -14.39 -2.74 -18.77
C GLY A 255 -15.35 -3.49 -17.83
N LYS A 256 -15.21 -4.82 -17.78
CA LYS A 256 -16.01 -5.71 -16.93
C LYS A 256 -15.17 -6.84 -16.37
N LEU A 257 -15.53 -7.27 -15.16
CA LEU A 257 -15.22 -8.59 -14.66
C LEU A 257 -16.39 -9.53 -14.96
N HIS A 258 -16.15 -10.55 -15.79
CA HIS A 258 -17.17 -11.51 -16.18
C HIS A 258 -16.58 -12.91 -16.34
N ILE A 259 -17.07 -13.85 -15.54
CA ILE A 259 -16.64 -15.23 -15.53
C ILE A 259 -17.85 -16.10 -15.90
N ASP A 260 -17.80 -16.74 -17.05
CA ASP A 260 -18.86 -17.65 -17.54
C ASP A 260 -18.24 -18.94 -18.07
N GLY A 261 -18.28 -20.00 -17.24
CA GLY A 261 -17.67 -21.28 -17.56
C GLY A 261 -16.16 -21.15 -17.82
N LEU A 262 -15.75 -21.32 -19.08
CA LEU A 262 -14.37 -21.19 -19.56
C LEU A 262 -14.08 -19.86 -20.26
N ARG A 263 -15.07 -18.96 -20.34
CA ARG A 263 -14.89 -17.59 -20.80
C ARG A 263 -14.55 -16.69 -19.62
N LEU A 264 -13.32 -16.15 -19.61
CA LEU A 264 -12.83 -15.29 -18.55
C LEU A 264 -12.57 -13.89 -19.13
N ILE A 265 -13.34 -12.89 -18.68
CA ILE A 265 -13.11 -11.48 -19.02
C ILE A 265 -12.71 -10.77 -17.72
N VAL A 266 -11.47 -10.30 -17.66
CA VAL A 266 -10.82 -9.76 -16.47
C VAL A 266 -10.32 -8.35 -16.79
N ASP A 267 -11.25 -7.40 -16.78
CA ASP A 267 -10.96 -5.98 -16.91
C ASP A 267 -11.95 -5.17 -16.06
N GLU A 268 -11.92 -5.37 -14.75
CA GLU A 268 -12.81 -4.64 -13.84
C GLU A 268 -12.54 -3.14 -13.89
N SER A 269 -11.26 -2.74 -13.90
CA SER A 269 -10.84 -1.34 -13.83
C SER A 269 -11.30 -0.54 -15.05
N GLY A 270 -11.18 -1.10 -16.26
CA GLY A 270 -11.38 -0.35 -17.50
C GLY A 270 -10.52 0.91 -17.60
N GLY A 271 -9.43 1.02 -16.83
CA GLY A 271 -8.57 2.21 -16.77
C GLY A 271 -9.14 3.39 -15.98
N TYR A 272 -10.27 3.22 -15.29
CA TYR A 272 -10.83 4.26 -14.41
C TYR A 272 -10.05 4.33 -13.09
N PRO A 273 -9.77 5.53 -12.56
CA PRO A 273 -8.98 5.71 -11.34
C PRO A 273 -9.66 5.11 -10.11
N ASP A 274 -11.00 5.16 -10.05
CA ASP A 274 -11.77 4.77 -8.86
C ASP A 274 -12.24 3.31 -8.90
N ILE A 275 -11.96 2.58 -9.98
CA ILE A 275 -12.39 1.19 -10.15
C ILE A 275 -11.17 0.26 -9.98
N PRO A 276 -11.30 -0.85 -9.22
CA PRO A 276 -10.17 -1.72 -8.94
C PRO A 276 -9.60 -2.42 -10.18
N LEU A 277 -8.29 -2.62 -10.17
CA LEU A 277 -7.58 -3.51 -11.08
C LEU A 277 -7.66 -4.93 -10.51
N ALA A 278 -8.02 -5.90 -11.33
CA ALA A 278 -8.24 -7.28 -10.92
C ALA A 278 -7.38 -8.27 -11.71
N ALA A 279 -7.05 -9.39 -11.08
CA ALA A 279 -6.47 -10.58 -11.68
C ALA A 279 -7.29 -11.82 -11.29
N ILE A 280 -7.23 -12.85 -12.13
CA ILE A 280 -7.80 -14.17 -11.86
C ILE A 280 -6.66 -15.18 -11.66
N ILE A 281 -6.77 -16.00 -10.62
CA ILE A 281 -5.82 -17.09 -10.33
C ILE A 281 -6.44 -18.40 -10.81
N LEU A 282 -5.72 -19.16 -11.64
CA LEU A 282 -6.05 -20.55 -11.97
C LEU A 282 -5.17 -21.50 -11.11
N PRO A 283 -5.70 -22.66 -10.66
CA PRO A 283 -6.95 -23.29 -11.09
C PRO A 283 -8.22 -22.76 -10.41
N SER A 284 -8.14 -22.10 -9.27
CA SER A 284 -9.28 -21.79 -8.37
C SER A 284 -10.29 -20.78 -8.91
N LYS A 285 -9.97 -20.06 -10.00
CA LYS A 285 -10.70 -18.89 -10.50
C LYS A 285 -10.89 -17.78 -9.46
N LYS A 286 -10.04 -17.75 -8.42
CA LYS A 286 -10.08 -16.71 -7.39
C LYS A 286 -9.73 -15.37 -8.01
N ILE A 287 -10.55 -14.35 -7.73
CA ILE A 287 -10.27 -12.97 -8.14
C ILE A 287 -9.52 -12.25 -7.04
N ILE A 288 -8.41 -11.61 -7.41
CA ILE A 288 -7.61 -10.73 -6.54
C ILE A 288 -7.64 -9.32 -7.12
N ARG A 289 -7.79 -8.31 -6.27
CA ARG A 289 -7.83 -6.89 -6.66
C ARG A 289 -6.71 -6.09 -6.03
N ASP A 290 -6.37 -4.95 -6.60
CA ASP A 290 -5.51 -3.94 -5.97
C ASP A 290 -6.12 -3.34 -4.69
N THR A 291 -7.45 -3.31 -4.61
CA THR A 291 -8.21 -2.81 -3.46
C THR A 291 -8.52 -3.86 -2.43
N ASP A 292 -8.25 -5.15 -2.71
CA ASP A 292 -8.46 -6.17 -1.69
C ASP A 292 -7.64 -5.75 -0.45
N PRO A 293 -8.26 -5.68 0.74
CA PRO A 293 -7.50 -5.45 1.96
C PRO A 293 -6.43 -6.52 1.95
N ARG A 294 -5.15 -6.08 1.98
CA ARG A 294 -3.98 -6.93 1.71
C ARG A 294 -4.32 -8.35 2.12
N GLY A 295 -4.59 -9.21 1.13
CA GLY A 295 -4.94 -10.59 1.42
C GLY A 295 -3.84 -11.13 2.34
N PRO A 296 -4.17 -12.05 3.27
CA PRO A 296 -3.21 -12.58 4.23
C PRO A 296 -1.89 -12.82 3.51
N GLN A 297 -0.84 -12.10 3.90
CA GLN A 297 0.44 -12.19 3.23
C GLN A 297 0.95 -13.63 3.36
N VAL A 298 0.61 -14.51 2.40
CA VAL A 298 1.33 -15.77 2.17
C VAL A 298 2.56 -15.47 1.34
N HIS A 299 3.35 -14.51 1.81
CA HIS A 299 4.76 -14.77 1.69
C HIS A 299 5.08 -15.94 2.64
N TYR A 300 6.12 -16.71 2.32
CA TYR A 300 7.03 -17.17 3.35
C TYR A 300 7.70 -15.89 3.87
N LEU A 301 6.94 -15.02 4.50
CA LEU A 301 7.46 -13.89 5.19
C LEU A 301 7.89 -14.51 6.51
N LEU A 302 9.19 -14.46 6.71
CA LEU A 302 9.72 -13.97 7.96
C LEU A 302 9.08 -12.58 8.24
N ASN A 303 7.76 -12.58 8.53
CA ASN A 303 6.93 -11.42 8.75
C ASN A 303 7.26 -10.86 10.12
N GLY A 304 8.37 -10.15 10.18
CA GLY A 304 8.76 -9.39 11.34
C GLY A 304 7.91 -8.15 11.46
N ALA A 305 6.75 -8.27 12.10
CA ALA A 305 6.31 -7.18 12.95
C ALA A 305 7.47 -6.89 13.90
N ARG A 306 8.13 -5.75 13.68
CA ARG A 306 9.17 -5.26 14.56
C ARG A 306 8.54 -4.24 15.45
N THR A 307 8.30 -4.63 16.70
CA THR A 307 7.72 -3.70 17.65
C THR A 307 8.82 -3.07 18.47
N THR A 308 9.04 -1.77 18.34
CA THR A 308 10.03 -1.02 19.11
C THR A 308 9.32 -0.35 20.30
N ASN A 309 9.94 -0.43 21.48
CA ASN A 309 9.33 -0.01 22.75
C ASN A 309 9.39 1.49 23.04
N ASP A 310 8.98 1.88 24.25
CA ASP A 310 9.05 3.22 24.83
C ASP A 310 10.48 3.81 24.75
N ILE A 311 10.69 4.68 23.76
CA ILE A 311 12.00 5.29 23.47
C ILE A 311 12.35 6.40 24.47
N HIS A 312 11.34 7.15 24.94
CA HIS A 312 11.47 8.19 25.96
C HIS A 312 12.67 9.13 25.74
N GLY A 313 12.80 9.72 24.55
CA GLY A 313 13.83 10.71 24.27
C GLY A 313 15.28 10.21 24.27
N TYR A 314 15.54 8.89 24.25
CA TYR A 314 16.89 8.33 24.18
C TYR A 314 17.30 8.02 22.73
N ILE A 315 17.64 9.05 21.96
CA ILE A 315 18.05 8.90 20.55
C ILE A 315 19.17 7.89 20.32
N SER A 316 20.19 7.86 21.19
CA SER A 316 21.30 6.90 21.05
C SER A 316 20.85 5.44 21.17
N LYS A 317 19.83 5.17 22.00
CA LYS A 317 19.26 3.82 22.13
C LYS A 317 18.48 3.45 20.87
N LEU A 318 17.71 4.40 20.34
CA LEU A 318 16.97 4.22 19.09
C LEU A 318 17.90 3.96 17.89
N ASP A 319 18.94 4.77 17.72
CA ASP A 319 19.93 4.62 16.64
C ASP A 319 20.63 3.24 16.72
N ASN A 320 21.06 2.85 17.91
CA ASN A 320 21.72 1.57 18.13
C ASN A 320 20.77 0.40 17.88
N LEU A 321 19.53 0.45 18.40
CA LEU A 321 18.54 -0.58 18.17
C LEU A 321 18.21 -0.71 16.68
N TRP A 322 18.04 0.41 15.98
CA TRP A 322 17.77 0.41 14.53
C TRP A 322 18.92 -0.23 13.75
N SER A 323 20.16 0.09 14.12
CA SER A 323 21.36 -0.51 13.52
C SER A 323 21.45 -2.00 13.81
N ASN A 324 21.18 -2.42 15.05
CA ASN A 324 21.15 -3.83 15.43
C ASN A 324 20.05 -4.61 14.72
N LEU A 325 18.88 -4.01 14.50
CA LEU A 325 17.80 -4.61 13.71
C LEU A 325 18.21 -4.80 12.24
N GLN A 326 18.91 -3.83 11.64
CA GLN A 326 19.45 -3.96 10.28
C GLN A 326 20.45 -5.11 10.16
N SER A 327 21.31 -5.31 11.15
CA SER A 327 22.27 -6.41 11.16
C SER A 327 21.63 -7.77 11.51
N ALA A 328 20.61 -7.77 12.37
CA ALA A 328 20.05 -9.01 12.91
C ALA A 328 19.00 -9.65 12.00
N VAL A 329 18.50 -8.92 11.02
CA VAL A 329 17.52 -9.39 10.05
C VAL A 329 18.10 -9.30 8.65
N ASN A 330 17.73 -10.24 7.76
CA ASN A 330 18.26 -10.21 6.41
C ASN A 330 17.86 -8.89 5.71
N PRO A 331 18.66 -8.37 4.75
CA PRO A 331 18.37 -7.09 4.11
C PRO A 331 17.04 -7.03 3.37
N SER A 332 16.60 -8.13 2.76
CA SER A 332 15.35 -8.21 2.01
C SER A 332 14.14 -8.04 2.93
N ASP A 333 14.03 -8.87 3.96
CA ASP A 333 13.00 -8.80 5.00
C ASP A 333 13.10 -7.50 5.80
N PHE A 334 14.30 -6.92 5.93
CA PHE A 334 14.44 -5.58 6.51
C PHE A 334 13.82 -4.52 5.62
N SER A 335 14.09 -4.53 4.31
CA SER A 335 13.60 -3.51 3.39
C SER A 335 12.07 -3.46 3.27
N SER A 336 11.38 -4.59 3.40
CA SER A 336 9.92 -4.71 3.25
C SER A 336 9.16 -4.86 4.57
N ALA A 337 9.80 -4.59 5.72
CA ALA A 337 9.22 -4.86 7.03
C ALA A 337 8.03 -3.97 7.40
N LEU A 338 7.07 -4.54 8.14
CA LEU A 338 6.12 -3.79 8.97
C LEU A 338 6.78 -3.44 10.31
N VAL A 339 6.97 -2.14 10.55
CA VAL A 339 7.62 -1.62 11.77
C VAL A 339 6.60 -0.85 12.60
N ILE A 340 6.30 -1.35 13.80
CA ILE A 340 5.30 -0.78 14.71
C ILE A 340 6.00 -0.19 15.92
N PHE A 341 6.02 1.13 16.03
CA PHE A 341 6.52 1.84 17.20
C PHE A 341 5.43 1.92 18.27
N LEU A 342 5.67 1.33 19.45
CA LEU A 342 4.63 1.10 20.47
C LEU A 342 4.25 2.33 21.31
N GLY A 343 4.81 3.50 21.03
CA GLY A 343 4.50 4.77 21.69
C GLY A 343 5.58 5.21 22.69
N ASP A 344 5.28 6.26 23.45
CA ASP A 344 6.13 6.90 24.45
C ASP A 344 7.48 7.33 23.89
N TYR A 345 7.45 8.18 22.87
CA TYR A 345 8.61 8.74 22.20
C TYR A 345 9.26 9.88 22.98
N CYS A 346 8.44 10.63 23.73
CA CYS A 346 8.86 11.79 24.50
C CYS A 346 9.09 11.50 26.00
N ASP A 347 9.62 12.50 26.69
CA ASP A 347 9.84 12.59 28.13
C ASP A 347 10.92 11.66 28.70
N ARG A 348 11.32 11.93 29.95
CA ARG A 348 12.39 11.25 30.70
C ARG A 348 13.78 11.42 30.09
N GLY A 349 14.03 10.96 28.87
CA GLY A 349 15.31 11.12 28.18
C GLY A 349 15.50 12.52 27.61
N PRO A 350 16.74 12.89 27.26
CA PRO A 350 17.12 14.27 26.99
C PRO A 350 16.79 14.78 25.57
N GLU A 351 16.51 13.89 24.60
CA GLU A 351 16.60 14.22 23.17
C GLU A 351 15.31 13.90 22.39
N THR A 352 14.14 14.18 22.97
CA THR A 352 12.82 13.98 22.33
C THR A 352 12.76 14.55 20.91
N ARG A 353 13.27 15.77 20.71
CA ARG A 353 13.32 16.40 19.39
C ARG A 353 14.00 15.50 18.35
N LYS A 354 15.19 15.00 18.65
CA LYS A 354 15.96 14.14 17.73
C LYS A 354 15.30 12.78 17.50
N VAL A 355 14.61 12.23 18.51
CA VAL A 355 13.82 11.01 18.35
C VAL A 355 12.74 11.21 17.30
N ILE A 356 11.96 12.30 17.39
CA ILE A 356 10.89 12.57 16.41
C ILE A 356 11.49 12.88 15.02
N ASP A 357 12.61 13.61 14.94
CA ASP A 357 13.35 13.82 13.68
C ASP A 357 13.73 12.47 13.02
N PHE A 358 14.23 11.52 13.82
CA PHE A 358 14.59 10.19 13.35
C PHE A 358 13.37 9.44 12.79
N LEU A 359 12.27 9.38 13.55
CA LEU A 359 11.04 8.68 13.16
C LEU A 359 10.44 9.24 11.87
N ILE A 360 10.44 10.57 11.72
CA ILE A 360 9.98 11.26 10.50
C ILE A 360 10.84 10.90 9.29
N SER A 361 12.14 10.64 9.48
CA SER A 361 13.05 10.30 8.38
C SER A 361 12.91 8.87 7.86
N LEU A 362 12.23 7.97 8.60
CA LEU A 362 12.16 6.54 8.27
C LEU A 362 11.47 6.25 6.94
N PRO A 363 10.31 6.84 6.60
CA PRO A 363 9.64 6.57 5.32
C PRO A 363 10.49 6.98 4.10
N GLU A 364 11.30 8.03 4.22
CA GLU A 364 12.21 8.45 3.14
C GLU A 364 13.42 7.53 3.03
N LYS A 365 13.99 7.11 4.17
CA LYS A 365 15.16 6.21 4.21
C LYS A 365 14.83 4.78 3.82
N HIS A 366 13.59 4.35 4.06
CA HIS A 366 13.12 2.97 3.85
C HIS A 366 11.74 3.00 3.19
N PRO A 367 11.66 3.35 1.90
CA PRO A 367 10.39 3.59 1.20
C PRO A 367 9.50 2.34 1.07
N ASP A 368 10.11 1.14 1.11
CA ASP A 368 9.40 -0.14 0.99
C ASP A 368 8.94 -0.69 2.35
N GLN A 369 9.30 -0.04 3.45
CA GLN A 369 8.79 -0.38 4.78
C GLN A 369 7.42 0.27 5.02
N THR A 370 6.60 -0.39 5.84
CA THR A 370 5.42 0.24 6.42
C THR A 370 5.73 0.64 7.86
N HIS A 371 5.65 1.94 8.18
CA HIS A 371 5.86 2.44 9.54
C HIS A 371 4.53 2.80 10.21
N VAL A 372 4.30 2.24 11.39
CA VAL A 372 3.15 2.53 12.25
C VAL A 372 3.65 3.17 13.54
N PHE A 373 3.06 4.29 13.93
CA PHE A 373 3.41 5.02 15.15
C PHE A 373 2.21 5.07 16.09
N LEU A 374 2.23 4.28 17.15
CA LEU A 374 1.21 4.33 18.19
C LEU A 374 1.39 5.57 19.07
N ALA A 375 0.28 6.19 19.47
CA ALA A 375 0.30 7.22 20.50
C ALA A 375 0.52 6.55 21.88
N GLY A 376 1.61 6.86 22.55
CA GLY A 376 1.78 6.54 23.96
C GLY A 376 0.98 7.47 24.87
N ASN A 377 0.89 7.15 26.16
CA ASN A 377 0.23 8.08 27.08
C ASN A 377 1.03 9.37 27.28
N HIS A 378 2.36 9.33 27.11
CA HIS A 378 3.19 10.52 27.13
C HIS A 378 2.98 11.37 25.87
N ASP A 379 2.95 10.76 24.69
CA ASP A 379 2.79 11.49 23.43
C ASP A 379 1.38 12.08 23.27
N PHE A 380 0.34 11.36 23.72
CA PHE A 380 -1.02 11.88 23.81
C PHE A 380 -1.08 13.14 24.69
N ALA A 381 -0.39 13.11 25.83
CA ALA A 381 -0.37 14.24 26.75
C ALA A 381 0.43 15.42 26.16
N PHE A 382 1.53 15.16 25.46
CA PHE A 382 2.29 16.16 24.72
C PHE A 382 1.45 16.80 23.60
N ALA A 383 0.77 16.00 22.77
CA ALA A 383 -0.15 16.48 21.75
C ALA A 383 -1.29 17.32 22.35
N GLY A 384 -1.81 16.92 23.52
CA GLY A 384 -2.80 17.67 24.28
C GLY A 384 -2.29 19.05 24.72
N PHE A 385 -1.05 19.15 25.18
CA PHE A 385 -0.45 20.44 25.52
C PHE A 385 -0.25 21.33 24.29
N LEU A 386 0.08 20.76 23.13
CA LEU A 386 0.23 21.51 21.88
C LEU A 386 -1.11 21.88 21.20
N GLY A 387 -2.25 21.47 21.75
CA GLY A 387 -3.56 21.74 21.16
C GLY A 387 -3.82 20.95 19.87
N LEU A 388 -3.20 19.78 19.71
CA LEU A 388 -3.29 18.96 18.49
C LEU A 388 -4.37 17.88 18.55
N LEU A 389 -5.01 17.71 19.71
CA LEU A 389 -6.08 16.73 19.90
C LEU A 389 -7.39 17.25 19.26
N PRO A 390 -8.17 16.38 18.60
CA PRO A 390 -9.48 16.77 18.09
C PRO A 390 -10.43 17.13 19.24
N SER A 391 -11.41 17.98 18.97
CA SER A 391 -12.52 18.20 19.89
C SER A 391 -13.28 16.89 20.15
N PRO A 392 -13.80 16.66 21.36
CA PRO A 392 -14.58 15.48 21.68
C PRO A 392 -15.75 15.26 20.72
N SER A 393 -15.91 14.04 20.22
CA SER A 393 -16.95 13.70 19.23
C SER A 393 -18.37 13.72 19.80
N ASP A 394 -18.51 13.65 21.13
CA ASP A 394 -19.79 13.73 21.84
C ASP A 394 -20.27 15.19 22.06
N GLY A 395 -19.47 16.18 21.64
CA GLY A 395 -19.76 17.60 21.78
C GLY A 395 -19.43 18.19 23.15
N SER A 396 -18.79 17.43 24.04
CA SER A 396 -18.25 17.96 25.30
C SER A 396 -17.02 18.85 25.08
N ASP A 397 -16.69 19.67 26.08
CA ASP A 397 -15.48 20.49 26.04
C ASP A 397 -14.29 19.70 26.60
N LEU A 398 -13.07 19.93 26.08
CA LEU A 398 -11.85 19.30 26.62
C LEU A 398 -11.64 19.59 28.12
N LYS A 399 -12.18 20.70 28.63
CA LYS A 399 -12.13 21.04 30.06
C LYS A 399 -12.99 20.14 30.95
N ASP A 400 -13.99 19.47 30.39
CA ASP A 400 -14.88 18.59 31.15
C ASP A 400 -14.11 17.36 31.67
N THR A 401 -13.06 16.96 30.96
CA THR A 401 -12.11 15.90 31.34
C THR A 401 -11.35 16.17 32.64
N TRP A 402 -11.36 17.40 33.15
CA TRP A 402 -10.64 17.75 34.37
C TRP A 402 -11.33 17.26 35.63
N ASN A 403 -12.66 17.14 35.59
CA ASN A 403 -13.50 17.00 36.78
C ASN A 403 -13.19 15.72 37.56
N GLU A 404 -12.92 14.62 36.87
CA GLU A 404 -12.62 13.31 37.48
C GLU A 404 -11.35 13.34 38.35
N PHE A 405 -10.36 14.16 37.98
CA PHE A 405 -9.06 14.20 38.64
C PHE A 405 -8.77 15.51 39.37
N LYS A 406 -9.78 16.38 39.55
CA LYS A 406 -9.63 17.74 40.08
C LYS A 406 -8.87 17.82 41.41
N ASP A 407 -9.08 16.85 42.30
CA ASP A 407 -8.39 16.79 43.60
C ASP A 407 -6.87 16.58 43.48
N SER A 408 -6.39 16.14 42.31
CA SER A 408 -4.95 16.01 42.03
C SER A 408 -4.28 17.30 41.56
N GLU A 409 -5.07 18.34 41.19
CA GLU A 409 -4.57 19.57 40.58
C GLU A 409 -3.51 20.26 41.45
N GLU A 410 -3.78 20.39 42.75
CA GLU A 410 -2.85 21.08 43.65
C GLU A 410 -1.52 20.33 43.78
N ARG A 411 -1.57 19.00 43.91
CA ARG A 411 -0.38 18.16 44.09
C ARG A 411 0.47 18.14 42.82
N GLU A 412 -0.17 18.00 41.67
CA GLU A 412 0.49 17.88 40.36
C GLU A 412 0.83 19.23 39.74
N GLY A 413 0.27 20.32 40.26
CA GLY A 413 0.52 21.68 39.82
C GLY A 413 0.18 21.87 38.35
N TRP A 414 -1.03 21.49 37.94
CA TRP A 414 -1.44 21.51 36.53
C TRP A 414 -1.17 22.86 35.86
N TYR A 415 -0.83 22.80 34.57
CA TYR A 415 -0.57 23.99 33.77
C TYR A 415 -1.76 24.95 33.77
N ARG A 416 -1.46 26.25 33.93
CA ARG A 416 -2.41 27.38 33.98
C ARG A 416 -1.93 28.57 33.14
N GLY A 417 -0.99 28.33 32.22
CA GLY A 417 -0.51 29.36 31.30
C GLY A 417 -1.45 29.52 30.10
N GLU A 418 -0.98 30.22 29.07
CA GLU A 418 -1.75 30.47 27.84
C GLU A 418 -2.36 29.19 27.24
N GLY A 419 -3.65 29.25 26.90
CA GLY A 419 -4.40 28.18 26.22
C GLY A 419 -4.86 27.03 27.11
N PHE A 420 -4.69 27.13 28.44
CA PHE A 420 -5.06 26.02 29.34
C PHE A 420 -6.58 25.76 29.40
N GLU A 421 -7.40 26.78 29.09
CA GLU A 421 -8.87 26.73 29.17
C GLU A 421 -9.49 25.70 28.23
N ASP A 422 -8.86 25.48 27.07
CA ASP A 422 -9.31 24.56 26.02
C ASP A 422 -8.41 23.31 25.94
N MET A 423 -7.64 23.02 27.00
CA MET A 423 -6.64 21.94 27.01
C MET A 423 -7.18 20.68 27.67
N HIS A 424 -6.95 19.52 27.06
CA HIS A 424 -7.27 18.22 27.68
C HIS A 424 -6.55 18.04 29.03
N LEU A 425 -7.16 17.32 29.98
CA LEU A 425 -6.59 17.04 31.30
C LEU A 425 -5.12 16.62 31.23
N GLN A 426 -4.81 15.64 30.36
CA GLN A 426 -3.46 15.09 30.29
C GLN A 426 -2.42 16.12 29.81
N GLY A 427 -2.78 17.04 28.90
CA GLY A 427 -1.89 18.15 28.51
C GLY A 427 -1.58 19.08 29.69
N ARG A 428 -2.59 19.38 30.50
CA ARG A 428 -2.40 20.19 31.72
C ARG A 428 -1.52 19.49 32.77
N ARG A 429 -1.66 18.17 32.91
CA ARG A 429 -0.83 17.35 33.81
C ARG A 429 0.61 17.23 33.30
N TRP A 430 0.79 17.11 31.98
CA TRP A 430 2.07 16.95 31.32
C TRP A 430 2.97 18.17 31.45
N ALA A 431 2.43 19.38 31.27
CA ALA A 431 3.15 20.64 31.48
C ALA A 431 3.07 21.17 32.92
N GLY A 432 2.50 20.38 33.84
CA GLY A 432 2.35 20.76 35.25
C GLY A 432 3.68 20.84 36.01
N LYS A 433 3.68 21.50 37.17
CA LYS A 433 4.83 21.63 38.07
C LYS A 433 4.55 20.84 39.34
N ILE A 434 4.97 19.57 39.35
CA ILE A 434 4.67 18.67 40.46
C ILE A 434 5.34 19.16 41.76
N LYS A 435 4.57 19.24 42.85
CA LYS A 435 5.09 19.68 44.16
C LYS A 435 6.01 18.64 44.80
N ALA A 436 5.79 17.36 44.49
CA ALA A 436 6.64 16.28 44.97
C ALA A 436 7.98 16.29 44.23
N GLN A 437 9.09 16.37 44.96
CA GLN A 437 10.42 16.36 44.35
C GLN A 437 10.88 14.95 43.94
N PHE A 438 10.35 13.90 44.59
CA PHE A 438 10.81 12.52 44.40
C PHE A 438 9.65 11.57 44.10
N ASN A 439 9.85 10.70 43.11
CA ASN A 439 8.97 9.61 42.78
C ASN A 439 9.44 8.34 43.51
N SER A 440 8.77 7.97 44.59
CA SER A 440 9.11 6.78 45.39
C SER A 440 8.93 5.46 44.63
N VAL A 441 8.07 5.42 43.60
CA VAL A 441 7.82 4.23 42.78
C VAL A 441 8.95 4.02 41.77
N LYS A 442 9.44 5.09 41.14
CA LYS A 442 10.54 5.04 40.17
C LYS A 442 11.93 5.14 40.80
N GLY A 443 12.02 5.52 42.09
CA GLY A 443 13.28 5.72 42.79
C GLY A 443 14.10 6.92 42.27
N MET A 444 13.46 7.90 41.63
CA MET A 444 14.12 9.08 41.05
C MET A 444 13.31 10.36 41.21
N ALA A 445 13.97 11.51 41.07
CA ALA A 445 13.31 12.81 41.09
C ALA A 445 12.46 13.02 39.83
N TYR A 446 11.30 13.67 39.97
CA TYR A 446 10.50 14.05 38.81
C TYR A 446 11.22 15.11 37.97
N LYS A 447 11.16 14.98 36.65
CA LYS A 447 11.66 16.00 35.72
C LYS A 447 10.53 16.98 35.38
N GLY A 448 10.26 17.91 36.29
CA GLY A 448 9.30 19.00 36.10
C GLY A 448 7.84 18.63 36.40
N SER A 449 7.28 17.60 35.75
CA SER A 449 5.88 17.18 35.88
C SER A 449 5.73 15.71 36.29
N ILE A 450 4.50 15.26 36.54
CA ILE A 450 4.21 13.83 36.80
C ILE A 450 4.56 12.92 35.61
N TYR A 451 4.69 13.50 34.41
CA TYR A 451 5.09 12.83 33.18
C TYR A 451 6.61 12.89 32.93
N ASP A 452 7.40 13.55 33.80
CA ASP A 452 8.82 13.79 33.55
C ASP A 452 9.09 14.58 32.25
N ALA A 453 8.18 15.50 31.91
CA ALA A 453 8.17 16.24 30.64
C ALA A 453 9.26 17.31 30.51
N GLY A 454 9.93 17.69 31.59
CA GLY A 454 10.91 18.77 31.59
C GLY A 454 12.00 18.60 30.53
N SER A 455 12.46 17.36 30.32
CA SER A 455 13.46 17.07 29.30
C SER A 455 12.93 17.23 27.87
N THR A 456 11.64 17.01 27.64
CA THR A 456 11.02 17.30 26.34
C THR A 456 11.07 18.80 26.05
N PHE A 457 10.64 19.65 26.99
CA PHE A 457 10.76 21.10 26.85
C PHE A 457 12.21 21.53 26.55
N GLU A 458 13.16 21.03 27.32
CA GLU A 458 14.60 21.33 27.15
C GLU A 458 15.12 20.89 25.77
N SER A 459 14.68 19.75 25.24
CA SER A 459 15.09 19.26 23.92
C SER A 459 14.63 20.16 22.75
N TYR A 460 13.56 20.94 22.95
CA TYR A 460 13.11 21.98 22.02
C TYR A 460 13.66 23.38 22.36
N GLY A 461 14.54 23.49 23.35
CA GLY A 461 15.23 24.73 23.70
C GLY A 461 14.40 25.70 24.53
N VAL A 462 13.39 25.22 25.27
CA VAL A 462 12.52 26.06 26.11
C VAL A 462 12.44 25.54 27.55
N PRO A 463 12.19 26.41 28.56
CA PRO A 463 12.03 25.97 29.94
C PRO A 463 10.77 25.12 30.15
N HIS A 464 10.82 24.20 31.12
CA HIS A 464 9.68 23.38 31.53
C HIS A 464 8.42 24.21 31.85
N GLY A 465 7.30 23.84 31.21
CA GLY A 465 6.01 24.48 31.39
C GLY A 465 5.87 25.86 30.71
N SER A 466 6.76 26.21 29.77
CA SER A 466 6.62 27.43 28.96
C SER A 466 5.63 27.25 27.80
N SER A 467 4.74 28.22 27.55
CA SER A 467 3.89 28.23 26.36
C SER A 467 4.70 28.37 25.05
N ASP A 468 5.93 28.88 25.13
CA ASP A 468 6.82 29.01 23.96
C ASP A 468 7.12 27.67 23.29
N LEU A 469 6.95 26.54 23.98
CA LEU A 469 7.06 25.21 23.38
C LEU A 469 6.11 25.04 22.17
N MET A 470 4.90 25.63 22.23
CA MET A 470 3.93 25.56 21.13
C MET A 470 4.46 26.19 19.83
N LYS A 471 5.39 27.15 19.95
CA LYS A 471 6.10 27.79 18.83
C LYS A 471 7.40 27.08 18.49
N ALA A 472 8.09 26.52 19.48
CA ALA A 472 9.39 25.87 19.30
C ALA A 472 9.28 24.49 18.62
N VAL A 473 8.16 23.78 18.77
CA VAL A 473 7.93 22.48 18.11
C VAL A 473 7.68 22.70 16.59
N PRO A 474 8.49 22.10 15.70
CA PRO A 474 8.31 22.24 14.25
C PRO A 474 6.98 21.69 13.74
N GLU A 475 6.49 22.22 12.62
CA GLU A 475 5.22 21.79 12.03
C GLU A 475 5.24 20.32 11.60
N SER A 476 6.38 19.81 11.13
CA SER A 476 6.56 18.39 10.82
C SER A 476 6.36 17.50 12.05
N HIS A 477 6.76 17.96 13.25
CA HIS A 477 6.59 17.21 14.49
C HIS A 477 5.14 17.27 14.97
N LYS A 478 4.48 18.43 14.82
CA LYS A 478 3.04 18.54 15.08
C LYS A 478 2.25 17.58 14.19
N LYS A 479 2.57 17.56 12.89
CA LYS A 479 1.98 16.62 11.94
C LYS A 479 2.23 15.16 12.33
N PHE A 480 3.45 14.82 12.75
CA PHE A 480 3.78 13.48 13.27
C PHE A 480 2.87 13.11 14.45
N LEU A 481 2.76 13.97 15.46
CA LEU A 481 1.93 13.73 16.64
C LEU A 481 0.43 13.60 16.28
N SER A 482 -0.08 14.44 15.39
CA SER A 482 -1.48 14.35 14.92
C SER A 482 -1.76 13.04 14.16
N ASN A 483 -0.75 12.50 13.47
CA ASN A 483 -0.88 11.28 12.67
C ASN A 483 -0.77 9.98 13.48
N MET A 484 -0.25 10.01 14.72
CA MET A 484 -0.16 8.81 15.57
C MET A 484 -1.52 8.15 15.76
N VAL A 485 -1.59 6.83 15.68
CA VAL A 485 -2.82 6.05 15.86
C VAL A 485 -2.90 5.54 17.31
N TRP A 486 -4.10 5.38 17.87
CA TRP A 486 -4.22 4.82 19.24
C TRP A 486 -4.23 3.29 19.23
N VAL A 487 -4.57 2.70 18.09
CA VAL A 487 -4.54 1.26 17.84
C VAL A 487 -4.15 1.01 16.39
N HIS A 488 -3.47 -0.10 16.15
CA HIS A 488 -3.23 -0.64 14.82
C HIS A 488 -3.64 -2.11 14.79
N GLU A 489 -4.23 -2.51 13.67
CA GLU A 489 -4.77 -3.85 13.47
C GLU A 489 -4.21 -4.39 12.16
N GLU A 490 -3.72 -5.62 12.20
CA GLU A 490 -3.27 -6.35 11.02
C GLU A 490 -3.98 -7.71 10.98
N ASP A 491 -4.50 -8.09 9.82
CA ASP A 491 -5.33 -9.29 9.69
C ASP A 491 -4.52 -10.58 9.72
N ASP A 492 -3.26 -10.53 9.28
CA ASP A 492 -2.40 -11.70 9.23
C ASP A 492 -0.92 -11.36 9.49
N VAL A 493 -0.41 -11.88 10.60
CA VAL A 493 1.01 -11.92 10.93
C VAL A 493 1.41 -13.34 11.30
N CYS A 494 2.64 -13.70 10.95
CA CYS A 494 3.21 -14.99 11.34
C CYS A 494 3.89 -14.88 12.71
N ILE A 495 3.74 -15.90 13.56
CA ILE A 495 4.46 -16.07 14.81
C ILE A 495 4.86 -17.53 14.99
N GLU A 496 6.11 -17.79 15.34
CA GLU A 496 6.56 -19.14 15.69
C GLU A 496 6.03 -19.51 17.07
N THR A 497 5.37 -20.66 17.20
CA THR A 497 4.89 -21.20 18.47
C THR A 497 5.51 -22.57 18.72
N GLU A 498 5.31 -23.15 19.91
CA GLU A 498 5.75 -24.53 20.19
C GLU A 498 5.15 -25.56 19.21
N GLU A 499 4.00 -25.24 18.60
CA GLU A 499 3.30 -26.08 17.62
C GLU A 499 3.76 -25.83 16.17
N GLY A 500 4.67 -24.86 15.96
CA GLY A 500 5.15 -24.42 14.65
C GLY A 500 4.73 -23.00 14.29
N LEU A 501 4.93 -22.62 13.01
CA LEU A 501 4.57 -21.31 12.49
C LEU A 501 3.05 -21.16 12.46
N LYS A 502 2.54 -20.06 13.00
CA LYS A 502 1.11 -19.76 13.13
C LYS A 502 0.77 -18.41 12.54
N HIS A 503 -0.34 -18.35 11.83
CA HIS A 503 -0.96 -17.10 11.35
C HIS A 503 -1.94 -16.58 12.39
N CYS A 504 -1.82 -15.30 12.73
CA CYS A 504 -2.62 -14.63 13.75
C CYS A 504 -3.03 -13.25 13.28
N LYS A 505 -4.17 -12.76 13.77
CA LYS A 505 -4.46 -11.32 13.76
C LYS A 505 -3.52 -10.61 14.73
N LEU A 506 -3.20 -9.35 14.49
CA LEU A 506 -2.40 -8.53 15.40
C LEU A 506 -3.20 -7.28 15.80
N ILE A 507 -3.23 -7.00 17.09
CA ILE A 507 -3.70 -5.74 17.65
C ILE A 507 -2.54 -5.11 18.43
N ALA A 508 -2.07 -3.96 17.95
CA ALA A 508 -1.07 -3.15 18.62
C ALA A 508 -1.74 -1.95 19.30
N VAL A 509 -1.59 -1.86 20.62
CA VAL A 509 -2.12 -0.77 21.44
C VAL A 509 -1.15 -0.50 22.60
N HIS A 510 -0.88 0.76 22.91
CA HIS A 510 0.25 1.14 23.75
C HIS A 510 0.27 0.43 25.12
N ALA A 511 -0.83 0.41 25.88
CA ALA A 511 -0.90 -0.32 27.16
C ALA A 511 -1.62 -1.67 27.06
N GLY A 512 -2.75 -1.75 26.36
CA GLY A 512 -3.55 -2.98 26.23
C GLY A 512 -5.05 -2.72 26.14
N LEU A 513 -5.85 -3.78 26.23
CA LEU A 513 -7.31 -3.74 26.22
C LEU A 513 -7.89 -4.16 27.57
N GLU A 514 -9.02 -3.60 27.95
CA GLU A 514 -9.67 -3.88 29.22
C GLU A 514 -10.50 -5.18 29.18
N LYS A 515 -10.56 -5.86 30.34
CA LYS A 515 -11.48 -6.98 30.55
C LYS A 515 -12.91 -6.50 30.79
N GLY A 516 -13.89 -7.30 30.37
CA GLY A 516 -15.31 -7.12 30.69
C GLY A 516 -16.09 -6.16 29.78
N ASN A 517 -15.39 -5.28 29.06
CA ASN A 517 -15.98 -4.44 28.01
C ASN A 517 -15.83 -5.12 26.65
N SER A 518 -16.79 -4.94 25.75
CA SER A 518 -16.72 -5.47 24.38
C SER A 518 -15.48 -4.93 23.66
N VAL A 519 -14.71 -5.82 23.04
CA VAL A 519 -13.47 -5.46 22.32
C VAL A 519 -13.78 -4.55 21.15
N ASP A 520 -14.85 -4.81 20.40
CA ASP A 520 -15.27 -3.98 19.27
C ASP A 520 -15.57 -2.54 19.69
N GLU A 521 -16.23 -2.33 20.83
CA GLU A 521 -16.50 -0.99 21.35
C GLU A 521 -15.22 -0.27 21.79
N GLN A 522 -14.28 -0.99 22.43
CA GLN A 522 -12.96 -0.44 22.77
C GLN A 522 -12.20 -0.02 21.50
N LEU A 523 -12.19 -0.85 20.46
CA LEU A 523 -11.51 -0.57 19.20
C LEU A 523 -12.16 0.60 18.44
N LYS A 524 -13.49 0.74 18.47
CA LYS A 524 -14.18 1.91 17.89
C LYS A 524 -13.72 3.22 18.52
N LEU A 525 -13.64 3.28 19.85
CA LEU A 525 -13.17 4.46 20.58
C LEU A 525 -11.72 4.80 20.24
N LEU A 526 -10.86 3.78 20.14
CA LEU A 526 -9.46 3.92 19.77
C LEU A 526 -9.26 4.43 18.34
N ARG A 527 -9.99 3.86 17.36
CA ARG A 527 -9.96 4.30 15.96
C ARG A 527 -10.46 5.74 15.81
N ALA A 528 -11.48 6.11 16.57
CA ALA A 528 -12.06 7.46 16.57
C ALA A 528 -11.21 8.50 17.31
N LYS A 529 -10.20 8.08 18.08
CA LYS A 529 -9.39 8.94 18.97
C LYS A 529 -10.27 9.77 19.91
N ASP A 530 -11.16 9.12 20.65
CA ASP A 530 -12.11 9.80 21.55
C ASP A 530 -11.41 10.56 22.69
N THR A 531 -11.42 11.89 22.59
CA THR A 531 -10.80 12.84 23.51
C THR A 531 -11.71 13.30 24.67
N SER A 532 -12.92 12.75 24.78
CA SER A 532 -13.81 12.98 25.94
C SER A 532 -13.33 12.24 27.21
N ILE A 533 -12.46 11.24 27.05
CA ILE A 533 -12.04 10.35 28.14
C ILE A 533 -10.87 10.98 28.93
N SER A 534 -11.11 11.33 30.20
CA SER A 534 -10.12 11.99 31.05
C SER A 534 -8.78 11.27 31.08
N LYS A 535 -8.79 9.94 31.25
CA LYS A 535 -7.60 9.10 31.28
C LYS A 535 -7.86 7.82 30.50
N VAL A 536 -7.43 7.79 29.24
CA VAL A 536 -7.62 6.66 28.33
C VAL A 536 -6.96 5.38 28.89
N PRO A 537 -7.73 4.35 29.29
CA PRO A 537 -7.19 3.16 29.94
C PRO A 537 -6.31 2.33 28.99
N TYR A 538 -6.56 2.37 27.69
CA TYR A 538 -5.80 1.63 26.68
C TYR A 538 -4.39 2.19 26.44
N LEU A 539 -4.16 3.44 26.85
CA LEU A 539 -2.84 4.08 26.82
C LEU A 539 -2.22 4.14 28.22
N SER A 540 -3.03 4.30 29.28
CA SER A 540 -2.51 4.60 30.63
C SER A 540 -2.73 3.50 31.68
N GLY A 541 -3.43 2.42 31.30
CA GLY A 541 -3.82 1.31 32.18
C GLY A 541 -2.63 0.52 32.68
N ARG A 542 -2.82 -0.29 33.71
CA ARG A 542 -1.77 -1.16 34.27
C ARG A 542 -2.30 -2.59 34.35
N LYS A 543 -2.64 -3.08 35.54
CA LYS A 543 -3.17 -4.43 35.73
C LYS A 543 -4.48 -4.69 34.97
N ASN A 544 -5.30 -3.67 34.76
CA ASN A 544 -6.58 -3.79 34.04
C ASN A 544 -6.44 -4.09 32.54
N VAL A 545 -5.26 -3.84 31.96
CA VAL A 545 -4.96 -4.04 30.52
C VAL A 545 -3.76 -4.96 30.29
N TRP A 546 -3.33 -5.68 31.32
CA TRP A 546 -2.17 -6.56 31.25
C TRP A 546 -2.45 -7.82 30.43
N ASP A 547 -3.56 -8.51 30.72
CA ASP A 547 -3.91 -9.76 30.03
C ASP A 547 -4.72 -9.50 28.75
N ILE A 548 -4.78 -10.50 27.87
CA ILE A 548 -5.70 -10.50 26.73
C ILE A 548 -7.15 -10.53 27.25
N PRO A 549 -8.07 -9.71 26.72
CA PRO A 549 -9.49 -9.75 27.10
C PRO A 549 -10.15 -11.05 26.62
N GLN A 550 -11.20 -11.50 27.33
CA GLN A 550 -11.84 -12.80 27.12
C GLN A 550 -12.31 -13.05 25.68
N GLU A 551 -12.77 -12.01 24.97
CA GLU A 551 -13.22 -12.12 23.57
C GLU A 551 -12.07 -12.43 22.59
N LEU A 552 -10.82 -12.15 22.95
CA LEU A 552 -9.62 -12.38 22.14
C LEU A 552 -8.73 -13.52 22.66
N ASP A 553 -9.13 -14.19 23.75
CA ASP A 553 -8.39 -15.35 24.29
C ASP A 553 -8.72 -16.65 23.52
N ASP A 554 -8.93 -16.51 22.21
CA ASP A 554 -9.24 -17.58 21.26
C ASP A 554 -7.97 -18.24 20.68
N LYS A 555 -6.80 -17.78 21.13
CA LYS A 555 -5.49 -18.12 20.59
C LYS A 555 -5.34 -17.77 19.10
N GLN A 556 -6.09 -16.83 18.55
CA GLN A 556 -5.94 -16.39 17.15
C GLN A 556 -5.46 -14.94 17.02
N THR A 557 -5.47 -14.19 18.12
CA THR A 557 -5.11 -12.75 18.12
C THR A 557 -3.90 -12.48 18.99
N LEU A 558 -2.85 -11.95 18.36
CA LEU A 558 -1.66 -11.40 18.98
C LEU A 558 -1.95 -9.98 19.49
N VAL A 559 -1.78 -9.75 20.79
CA VAL A 559 -1.96 -8.41 21.39
C VAL A 559 -0.60 -7.88 21.86
N VAL A 560 -0.10 -6.85 21.19
CA VAL A 560 1.21 -6.25 21.47
C VAL A 560 1.11 -4.86 22.08
N SER A 561 1.91 -4.61 23.12
CA SER A 561 1.91 -3.36 23.91
C SER A 561 3.30 -3.00 24.41
N GLY A 562 3.53 -1.72 24.70
CA GLY A 562 4.70 -1.19 25.41
C GLY A 562 4.36 -0.89 26.88
N HIS A 563 4.69 0.32 27.37
CA HIS A 563 4.19 0.99 28.59
C HIS A 563 4.55 0.41 29.96
N HIS A 564 4.57 -0.91 30.10
CA HIS A 564 4.52 -1.58 31.41
C HIS A 564 5.85 -1.64 32.16
N GLY A 565 6.94 -1.12 31.58
CA GLY A 565 8.30 -1.18 32.12
C GLY A 565 8.84 -2.60 32.27
N LYS A 566 8.34 -3.53 31.44
CA LYS A 566 8.74 -4.93 31.40
C LYS A 566 8.84 -5.45 29.97
N LEU A 567 9.76 -6.38 29.76
CA LEU A 567 9.71 -7.34 28.66
C LEU A 567 9.00 -8.60 29.15
N HIS A 568 7.87 -8.94 28.55
CA HIS A 568 7.06 -10.08 28.92
C HIS A 568 6.40 -10.68 27.68
N ILE A 569 6.59 -11.99 27.50
CA ILE A 569 6.04 -12.78 26.40
C ILE A 569 5.27 -13.91 27.06
N ASP A 570 3.96 -13.98 26.81
CA ASP A 570 3.09 -15.05 27.31
C ASP A 570 2.10 -15.45 26.20
N GLY A 571 2.46 -16.50 25.46
CA GLY A 571 1.71 -16.94 24.29
C GLY A 571 1.55 -15.83 23.26
N LEU A 572 0.30 -15.38 23.04
CA LEU A 572 -0.05 -14.30 22.12
C LEU A 572 -0.13 -12.92 22.79
N ARG A 573 0.29 -12.80 24.06
CA ARG A 573 0.42 -11.51 24.74
C ARG A 573 1.88 -11.07 24.73
N LEU A 574 2.16 -10.00 23.99
CA LEU A 574 3.49 -9.40 23.91
C LEU A 574 3.49 -8.05 24.61
N ILE A 575 4.30 -7.91 25.65
CA ILE A 575 4.56 -6.64 26.32
C ILE A 575 6.06 -6.34 26.17
N ILE A 576 6.37 -5.38 25.31
CA ILE A 576 7.74 -5.06 24.90
C ILE A 576 8.04 -3.66 25.43
N ASP A 577 8.48 -3.57 26.68
CA ASP A 577 8.96 -2.33 27.29
C ASP A 577 10.05 -2.60 28.35
N GLU A 578 11.18 -3.17 27.92
CA GLU A 578 12.30 -3.42 28.83
C GLU A 578 12.91 -2.13 29.41
N GLY A 579 12.85 -1.04 28.63
CA GLY A 579 13.48 0.23 28.94
C GLY A 579 12.72 0.98 30.03
N GLY A 580 11.40 1.09 29.91
CA GLY A 580 10.56 1.86 30.81
C GLY A 580 11.06 3.29 30.99
N GLY A 581 11.75 3.85 29.99
CA GLY A 581 12.38 5.18 30.03
C GLY A 581 13.49 5.37 31.07
N TYR A 582 14.05 4.29 31.62
CA TYR A 582 15.20 4.35 32.51
C TYR A 582 16.50 4.46 31.70
N PRO A 583 17.42 5.39 32.04
CA PRO A 583 18.66 5.60 31.29
C PRO A 583 19.52 4.32 31.16
N GLU A 584 19.56 3.53 32.22
CA GLU A 584 20.41 2.35 32.35
C GLU A 584 19.82 1.07 31.73
N LYS A 585 18.54 1.08 31.37
CA LYS A 585 17.87 -0.10 30.81
C LYS A 585 17.87 -0.07 29.28
N PRO A 586 17.91 -1.25 28.62
CA PRO A 586 17.91 -1.32 27.17
C PRO A 586 16.53 -1.00 26.59
N VAL A 587 16.54 -0.45 25.38
CA VAL A 587 15.38 -0.37 24.48
C VAL A 587 15.39 -1.65 23.65
N ALA A 588 14.26 -2.36 23.66
CA ALA A 588 14.13 -3.67 23.03
C ALA A 588 13.09 -3.65 21.93
N ALA A 589 13.29 -4.50 20.93
CA ALA A 589 12.30 -4.86 19.94
C ALA A 589 12.15 -6.38 19.85
N ILE A 590 10.96 -6.84 19.50
CA ILE A 590 10.72 -8.23 19.10
C ILE A 590 10.60 -8.30 17.58
N VAL A 591 11.19 -9.34 16.98
CA VAL A 591 11.15 -9.61 15.55
C VAL A 591 10.33 -10.88 15.31
N LEU A 592 9.15 -10.72 14.72
CA LEU A 592 8.35 -11.85 14.25
C LEU A 592 8.92 -12.45 12.93
N PRO A 593 8.56 -13.69 12.55
CA PRO A 593 7.83 -14.67 13.32
C PRO A 593 8.68 -15.29 14.44
N SER A 594 10.01 -15.18 14.37
CA SER A 594 10.97 -15.84 15.27
C SER A 594 10.86 -15.49 16.76
N GLN A 595 10.11 -14.44 17.10
CA GLN A 595 10.05 -13.84 18.43
C GLN A 595 11.42 -13.42 19.00
N LYS A 596 12.42 -13.22 18.13
CA LYS A 596 13.77 -12.83 18.55
C LYS A 596 13.75 -11.43 19.14
N ILE A 597 14.32 -11.29 20.33
CA ILE A 597 14.48 -9.99 20.98
C ILE A 597 15.83 -9.38 20.58
N ILE A 598 15.77 -8.16 20.04
CA ILE A 598 16.92 -7.34 19.69
C ILE A 598 16.93 -6.10 20.60
N ARG A 599 18.10 -5.72 21.10
CA ARG A 599 18.28 -4.58 21.99
C ARG A 599 19.23 -3.55 21.41
N ASP A 600 19.14 -2.31 21.89
CA ASP A 600 20.13 -1.27 21.64
C ASP A 600 21.53 -1.64 22.16
N THR A 601 21.61 -2.49 23.19
CA THR A 601 22.87 -2.93 23.80
C THR A 601 23.50 -4.13 23.12
N ASP A 602 22.86 -4.71 22.10
CA ASP A 602 23.43 -5.86 21.40
C ASP A 602 24.64 -5.43 20.54
N HIS A 603 25.59 -6.36 20.37
CA HIS A 603 26.74 -6.18 19.49
C HIS A 603 26.62 -7.16 18.32
N VAL A 604 25.74 -6.85 17.37
CA VAL A 604 25.49 -7.70 16.21
C VAL A 604 26.49 -7.33 15.11
N CYS A 605 27.56 -8.12 14.95
CA CYS A 605 28.43 -8.01 13.77
C CYS A 605 27.73 -8.68 12.58
N SER A 606 27.61 -7.96 11.47
CA SER A 606 27.11 -8.45 10.18
C SER A 606 27.96 -9.56 9.60
#